data_AF-X6M2X7-F1
#
_entry.id   AF-X6M2X7-F1
#
_cell.length_a   1.000
_cell.length_b   1.000
_cell.length_c   1.000
_cell.angle_alpha   90.00
_cell.angle_beta   90.00
_cell.angle_gamma   90.00
#
_symmetry.space_group_name_H-M   'P 1'
#
loop_
_entity.id
_entity.type
_entity.pdbx_description
1 polymer ?
#
loop_
_entity_poly.entity_id
_entity_poly.type
_entity_poly.pdbx_seq_one_letter_code
_entity_poly.pdbx_strand_id
1 'polypeptide(L)'
;MPYKAFVSLEKEVHKVTLVFLRLKSLKEKVLEIINNDKTKNYTNYFKIVDNNGEDITSNRKLETAFKTKPVFFFIHFIQNDDNDDEKKYPEEKEEEKEKCHKIVNPLVLLTGASKYKNLDNLPMMKKDLMTFRNLFEEIYGYEVYCTYDPNKPETESLTLNQLNEFLMKYHKNKNKNNYDSLIFVWCGYINTISEKGDILITSDDNRYKPFNKIQELFSFLNKPKIYIKNVYQINGYNNQQYHNCELDTFIIS
;
A
#
# COMPACT_ATOMS: atom_id res chain seq x y z
N MET A 1 0.93 -23.72 20.72
CA MET A 1 1.69 -22.57 20.17
C MET A 1 0.79 -21.34 20.19
N PRO A 2 1.30 -20.15 20.53
CA PRO A 2 0.48 -18.95 20.54
C PRO A 2 0.14 -18.48 19.12
N TYR A 3 -1.07 -17.97 18.93
CA TYR A 3 -1.56 -17.47 17.67
C TYR A 3 -1.15 -16.00 17.51
N LYS A 4 -0.41 -15.68 16.44
CA LYS A 4 0.07 -14.32 16.16
C LYS A 4 -0.81 -13.69 15.09
N ALA A 5 -1.25 -12.46 15.32
CA ALA A 5 -1.98 -11.65 14.35
C ALA A 5 -1.53 -10.20 14.44
N PHE A 6 -1.88 -9.42 13.42
CA PHE A 6 -1.72 -7.98 13.38
C PHE A 6 -3.08 -7.32 13.49
N VAL A 7 -3.21 -6.30 14.33
CA VAL A 7 -4.42 -5.51 14.50
C VAL A 7 -4.11 -4.11 14.00
N SER A 8 -4.80 -3.69 12.94
CA SER A 8 -4.73 -2.34 12.40
C SER A 8 -5.78 -1.47 13.07
N LEU A 9 -5.32 -0.42 13.74
CA LEU A 9 -6.14 0.62 14.33
C LEU A 9 -5.79 1.93 13.62
N GLU A 10 -6.70 2.43 12.78
CA GLU A 10 -6.43 3.57 11.89
C GLU A 10 -5.11 3.38 11.09
N LYS A 11 -4.06 4.14 11.45
CA LYS A 11 -2.74 4.16 10.79
C LYS A 11 -1.69 3.30 11.51
N GLU A 12 -2.02 2.75 12.68
CA GLU A 12 -1.09 1.98 13.49
C GLU A 12 -1.38 0.48 13.39
N VAL A 13 -0.33 -0.32 13.30
CA VAL A 13 -0.42 -1.79 13.24
C VAL A 13 0.23 -2.38 14.48
N HIS A 14 -0.57 -3.05 15.31
CA HIS A 14 -0.13 -3.66 16.55
C HIS A 14 -0.05 -5.17 16.41
N LYS A 15 1.07 -5.76 16.80
CA LYS A 15 1.22 -7.21 16.84
C LYS A 15 0.59 -7.77 18.11
N VAL A 16 -0.41 -8.62 17.95
CA VAL A 16 -1.09 -9.30 19.07
C VAL A 16 -0.76 -10.78 19.11
N THR A 17 -0.71 -11.31 20.32
CA THR A 17 -0.49 -12.73 20.57
C THR A 17 -1.66 -13.26 21.39
N LEU A 18 -2.39 -14.24 20.85
CA LEU A 18 -3.51 -14.90 21.49
C LEU A 18 -3.08 -16.28 21.98
N VAL A 19 -3.38 -16.58 23.25
CA VAL A 19 -3.16 -17.91 23.82
C VAL A 19 -4.19 -18.90 23.26
N PHE A 20 -5.41 -18.45 23.02
CA PHE A 20 -6.51 -19.23 22.44
C PHE A 20 -7.24 -18.42 21.37
N LEU A 21 -7.74 -19.08 20.32
CA LEU A 21 -8.59 -18.47 19.28
C LEU A 21 -10.00 -18.26 19.81
N ARG A 22 -10.15 -17.31 20.72
CA ARG A 22 -11.44 -16.85 21.22
C ARG A 22 -11.63 -15.39 20.88
N LEU A 23 -12.79 -15.06 20.31
CA LEU A 23 -13.15 -13.69 19.97
C LEU A 23 -13.08 -12.77 21.20
N LYS A 24 -13.47 -13.26 22.37
CA LYS A 24 -13.34 -12.53 23.62
C LYS A 24 -11.89 -12.11 23.89
N SER A 25 -10.93 -13.03 23.75
CA SER A 25 -9.51 -12.75 23.96
C SER A 25 -8.95 -11.77 22.92
N LEU A 26 -9.43 -11.83 21.68
CA LEU A 26 -9.08 -10.83 20.67
C LEU A 26 -9.63 -9.44 21.04
N LYS A 27 -10.90 -9.35 21.43
CA LYS A 27 -11.52 -8.09 21.87
C LYS A 27 -10.80 -7.48 23.07
N GLU A 28 -10.39 -8.29 24.04
CA GLU A 28 -9.59 -7.84 25.19
C GLU A 28 -8.25 -7.23 24.74
N LYS A 29 -7.57 -7.85 23.76
CA LYS A 29 -6.33 -7.31 23.20
C LYS A 29 -6.55 -6.01 22.42
N VAL A 30 -7.65 -5.91 21.68
CA VAL A 30 -8.03 -4.67 20.98
C VAL A 30 -8.31 -3.55 21.98
N LEU A 31 -9.04 -3.82 23.06
CA LEU A 31 -9.29 -2.85 24.12
C LEU A 31 -8.01 -2.39 24.82
N GLU A 32 -7.05 -3.30 25.04
CA GLU A 32 -5.73 -2.96 25.58
C GLU A 32 -4.97 -1.98 24.66
N ILE A 33 -5.05 -2.18 23.35
CA ILE A 33 -4.46 -1.28 22.36
C ILE A 33 -5.15 0.09 22.42
N ILE A 34 -6.47 0.13 22.35
CA ILE A 34 -7.28 1.36 22.37
C ILE A 34 -7.01 2.18 23.64
N ASN A 35 -6.98 1.53 24.80
CA ASN A 35 -6.78 2.23 26.09
C ASN A 35 -5.35 2.77 26.29
N ASN A 36 -4.37 2.21 25.59
CA ASN A 36 -2.99 2.72 25.63
C ASN A 36 -2.83 4.00 24.79
N ASP A 37 -3.72 4.25 23.84
CA ASP A 37 -3.77 5.50 23.08
C ASP A 37 -4.47 6.59 23.90
N LYS A 38 -3.71 7.23 24.80
CA LYS A 38 -4.18 8.26 25.75
C LYS A 38 -4.75 9.53 25.09
N THR A 39 -4.69 9.64 23.76
CA THR A 39 -5.02 10.89 23.05
C THR A 39 -6.44 10.94 22.52
N LYS A 40 -7.20 9.84 22.55
CA LYS A 40 -8.52 9.77 21.90
C LYS A 40 -9.56 9.07 22.76
N ASN A 41 -10.69 9.75 22.91
CA ASN A 41 -11.85 9.28 23.66
C ASN A 41 -12.71 8.41 22.73
N TYR A 42 -12.21 7.22 22.37
CA TYR A 42 -12.97 6.30 21.53
C TYR A 42 -14.17 5.77 22.32
N THR A 43 -15.36 5.80 21.72
CA THR A 43 -16.50 5.04 22.21
C THR A 43 -16.16 3.55 22.17
N ASN A 44 -16.47 2.79 23.24
CA ASN A 44 -16.13 1.37 23.38
C ASN A 44 -16.80 0.44 22.34
N TYR A 45 -17.55 0.99 21.39
CA TYR A 45 -18.24 0.25 20.34
C TYR A 45 -17.36 0.20 19.10
N PHE A 46 -16.82 -0.99 18.82
CA PHE A 46 -16.04 -1.26 17.63
C PHE A 46 -16.44 -2.61 17.02
N LYS A 47 -16.21 -2.76 15.71
CA LYS A 47 -16.23 -4.04 15.00
C LYS A 47 -14.82 -4.42 14.56
N ILE A 48 -14.62 -5.72 14.39
CA ILE A 48 -13.36 -6.32 13.93
C ILE A 48 -13.65 -6.98 12.59
N VAL A 49 -12.89 -6.65 11.55
CA VAL A 49 -12.95 -7.30 10.23
C VAL A 49 -11.63 -7.99 9.89
N ASP A 50 -11.66 -9.01 9.05
CA ASP A 50 -10.45 -9.72 8.58
C ASP A 50 -9.86 -9.16 7.27
N ASN A 51 -8.83 -9.83 6.73
CA ASN A 51 -8.18 -9.48 5.45
C ASN A 51 -9.13 -9.41 4.25
N ASN A 52 -10.26 -10.11 4.30
CA ASN A 52 -11.24 -10.13 3.22
C ASN A 52 -12.35 -9.09 3.45
N GLY A 53 -12.28 -8.31 4.54
CA GLY A 53 -13.30 -7.37 4.95
C GLY A 53 -14.51 -8.02 5.62
N GLU A 54 -14.41 -9.28 6.06
CA GLU A 54 -15.52 -9.96 6.73
C GLU A 54 -15.54 -9.67 8.24
N ASP A 55 -16.72 -9.33 8.78
CA ASP A 55 -16.91 -9.11 10.21
C ASP A 55 -16.66 -10.38 11.04
N ILE A 56 -15.72 -10.30 12.00
CA ILE A 56 -15.41 -11.34 12.98
C ILE A 56 -16.37 -11.26 14.18
N THR A 57 -17.55 -11.84 14.00
CA THR A 57 -18.61 -11.87 15.02
C THR A 57 -18.66 -13.16 15.85
N SER A 58 -17.85 -14.17 15.52
CA SER A 58 -17.81 -15.46 16.24
C SER A 58 -16.43 -16.11 16.27
N ASN A 59 -16.23 -17.07 17.18
CA ASN A 59 -14.99 -17.86 17.25
C ASN A 59 -14.72 -18.63 15.95
N ARG A 60 -15.77 -19.15 15.28
CA ARG A 60 -15.61 -19.90 14.02
C ARG A 60 -15.09 -19.01 12.89
N LYS A 61 -15.57 -17.77 12.80
CA LYS A 61 -15.05 -16.79 11.84
C LYS A 61 -13.60 -16.42 12.16
N LEU A 62 -13.28 -16.23 13.44
CA LEU A 62 -11.91 -16.02 13.90
C LEU A 62 -10.99 -17.18 13.48
N GLU A 63 -11.39 -18.42 13.72
CA GLU A 63 -10.63 -19.61 13.29
C GLU A 63 -10.43 -19.67 11.78
N THR A 64 -11.45 -19.27 11.01
CA THR A 64 -11.36 -19.21 9.55
C THR A 64 -10.33 -18.18 9.10
N ALA A 65 -10.34 -16.98 9.69
CA ALA A 65 -9.35 -15.94 9.40
C ALA A 65 -7.91 -16.42 9.65
N PHE A 66 -7.70 -17.26 10.67
CA PHE A 66 -6.37 -17.84 10.98
C PHE A 66 -5.89 -18.93 10.01
N LYS A 67 -6.72 -19.37 9.05
CA LYS A 67 -6.29 -20.29 7.98
C LYS A 67 -5.43 -19.59 6.92
N THR A 68 -5.58 -18.28 6.76
CA THR A 68 -4.83 -17.47 5.80
C THR A 68 -3.72 -16.72 6.53
N LYS A 69 -2.46 -16.88 6.11
CA LYS A 69 -1.31 -16.18 6.72
C LYS A 69 -0.72 -15.17 5.74
N PRO A 70 -0.26 -13.99 6.20
CA PRO A 70 -0.40 -13.44 7.56
C PRO A 70 -1.84 -13.02 7.92
N VAL A 71 -2.17 -13.05 9.22
CA VAL A 71 -3.50 -12.71 9.75
C VAL A 71 -3.52 -11.23 10.14
N PHE A 72 -4.34 -10.43 9.46
CA PHE A 72 -4.65 -9.05 9.83
C PHE A 72 -6.11 -8.92 10.26
N PHE A 73 -6.33 -8.04 11.24
CA PHE A 73 -7.64 -7.60 11.66
C PHE A 73 -7.68 -6.08 11.60
N PHE A 74 -8.79 -5.51 11.13
CA PHE A 74 -9.00 -4.08 11.10
C PHE A 74 -10.10 -3.69 12.08
N ILE A 75 -9.86 -2.64 12.86
CA ILE A 75 -10.79 -2.15 13.88
C ILE A 75 -11.51 -0.94 13.33
N HIS A 76 -12.85 -1.01 13.32
CA HIS A 76 -13.70 0.11 12.94
C HIS A 76 -14.57 0.52 14.12
N PHE A 77 -14.50 1.80 14.50
CA PHE A 77 -15.35 2.35 15.57
C PHE A 77 -16.75 2.66 15.07
N ILE A 78 -17.74 2.45 15.93
CA ILE A 78 -19.15 2.76 15.69
C ILE A 78 -19.48 3.98 16.56
N GLN A 79 -19.84 5.09 15.94
CA GLN A 79 -20.33 6.27 16.66
C GLN A 79 -21.83 6.10 16.94
N ASN A 80 -22.21 6.18 18.22
CA ASN A 80 -23.61 6.34 18.60
C ASN A 80 -23.89 7.85 18.65
N ASP A 81 -24.58 8.38 17.66
CA ASP A 81 -25.17 9.72 17.75
C ASP A 81 -26.43 9.63 18.63
N ASP A 82 -26.22 9.65 19.95
CA ASP A 82 -27.31 9.84 20.91
C ASP A 82 -27.59 11.34 21.05
N ASN A 83 -28.55 11.84 20.27
CA ASN A 83 -29.46 12.88 20.75
C ASN A 83 -30.85 12.65 20.14
N ASP A 84 -31.69 12.12 21.01
CA ASP A 84 -33.12 11.93 20.88
C ASP A 84 -33.80 13.31 20.87
N ASP A 85 -34.44 13.68 19.76
CA ASP A 85 -35.60 14.56 19.79
C ASP A 85 -36.46 14.30 18.55
N GLU A 86 -37.68 13.83 18.85
CA GLU A 86 -38.77 13.58 17.93
C GLU A 86 -38.85 14.61 16.78
N LYS A 87 -38.62 14.16 15.55
CA LYS A 87 -39.35 14.66 14.36
C LYS A 87 -39.05 13.82 13.13
N LYS A 88 -40.14 13.17 12.67
CA LYS A 88 -40.49 12.87 11.26
C LYS A 88 -39.35 12.30 10.41
N TYR A 89 -39.51 11.04 10.02
CA TYR A 89 -38.90 10.47 8.82
C TYR A 89 -38.80 11.52 7.68
N PRO A 90 -37.61 11.67 7.10
CA PRO A 90 -37.49 11.53 5.67
C PRO A 90 -36.54 10.36 5.40
N GLU A 91 -37.08 9.40 4.63
CA GLU A 91 -36.38 8.58 3.63
C GLU A 91 -34.86 8.40 3.82
N GLU A 92 -34.48 7.16 4.12
CA GLU A 92 -33.23 6.51 3.70
C GLU A 92 -32.07 7.48 3.47
N LYS A 93 -31.47 7.99 4.56
CA LYS A 93 -30.10 8.50 4.47
C LYS A 93 -29.22 7.30 4.17
N GLU A 94 -28.87 7.15 2.89
CA GLU A 94 -27.75 6.34 2.44
C GLU A 94 -26.60 6.56 3.43
N GLU A 95 -26.27 5.51 4.17
CA GLU A 95 -25.03 5.41 4.90
C GLU A 95 -23.93 5.95 3.98
N GLU A 96 -23.19 6.97 4.41
CA GLU A 96 -21.87 7.25 3.83
C GLU A 96 -21.00 6.04 4.17
N LYS A 97 -21.23 4.94 3.45
CA LYS A 97 -20.24 3.91 3.20
C LYS A 97 -19.01 4.70 2.84
N GLU A 98 -17.97 4.60 3.67
CA GLU A 98 -16.61 4.90 3.28
C GLU A 98 -16.51 4.47 1.81
N LYS A 99 -16.48 5.44 0.89
CA LYS A 99 -16.55 5.15 -0.54
C LYS A 99 -15.19 4.55 -0.88
N CYS A 100 -15.04 3.26 -0.61
CA CYS A 100 -13.94 2.46 -1.09
C CYS A 100 -13.94 2.63 -2.60
N HIS A 101 -12.96 3.35 -3.10
CA HIS A 101 -12.85 3.61 -4.52
C HIS A 101 -12.48 2.29 -5.18
N LYS A 102 -13.44 1.70 -5.88
CA LYS A 102 -13.17 0.54 -6.73
C LYS A 102 -12.27 1.02 -7.88
N ILE A 103 -11.05 0.48 -7.93
CA ILE A 103 -10.15 0.64 -9.06
C ILE A 103 -10.61 -0.32 -10.16
N VAL A 104 -10.98 0.22 -11.32
CA VAL A 104 -11.48 -0.54 -12.47
C VAL A 104 -10.54 -0.41 -13.66
N ASN A 105 -9.96 0.78 -13.86
CA ASN A 105 -9.08 1.08 -14.99
C ASN A 105 -7.88 1.93 -14.53
N PRO A 106 -6.94 1.37 -13.77
CA PRO A 106 -5.74 2.08 -13.32
C PRO A 106 -4.74 2.28 -14.46
N LEU A 107 -4.05 3.41 -14.45
CA LEU A 107 -2.77 3.52 -15.14
C LEU A 107 -1.71 2.77 -14.32
N VAL A 108 -1.25 1.61 -14.78
CA VAL A 108 -0.20 0.85 -14.09
C VAL A 108 1.16 1.09 -14.75
N LEU A 109 2.08 1.68 -14.00
CA LEU A 109 3.44 1.97 -14.43
C LEU A 109 4.44 1.15 -13.61
N LEU A 110 5.03 0.12 -14.22
CA LEU A 110 6.10 -0.68 -13.64
C LEU A 110 7.46 -0.15 -14.09
N THR A 111 8.24 0.35 -13.15
CA THR A 111 9.53 0.96 -13.43
C THR A 111 10.61 0.38 -12.54
N GLY A 112 11.83 0.28 -13.04
CA GLY A 112 12.94 -0.23 -12.25
C GLY A 112 14.19 -0.52 -13.06
N ALA A 113 15.28 -0.78 -12.35
CA ALA A 113 16.55 -1.21 -12.91
C ALA A 113 17.11 -2.39 -12.12
N SER A 114 17.73 -3.32 -12.84
CA SER A 114 18.44 -4.47 -12.28
C SER A 114 19.93 -4.44 -12.59
N LYS A 115 20.35 -3.65 -13.58
CA LYS A 115 21.75 -3.39 -13.92
C LYS A 115 22.11 -1.94 -13.63
N TYR A 116 23.27 -1.76 -13.02
CA TYR A 116 23.81 -0.46 -12.64
C TYR A 116 25.26 -0.36 -13.07
N LYS A 117 25.71 0.87 -13.40
CA LYS A 117 27.09 1.08 -13.84
C LYS A 117 28.10 1.12 -12.69
N ASN A 118 27.73 1.74 -11.57
CA ASN A 118 28.61 1.93 -10.39
C ASN A 118 28.06 1.31 -9.09
N LEU A 119 26.94 0.59 -9.15
CA LEU A 119 26.36 -0.14 -8.00
C LEU A 119 26.27 -1.62 -8.35
N ASP A 120 26.09 -2.45 -7.34
CA ASP A 120 25.88 -3.87 -7.54
C ASP A 120 24.61 -4.09 -8.37
N ASN A 121 24.65 -5.10 -9.26
CA ASN A 121 23.48 -5.49 -10.00
C ASN A 121 22.46 -6.17 -9.06
N LEU A 122 21.18 -5.92 -9.29
CA LEU A 122 20.07 -6.50 -8.54
C LEU A 122 19.32 -7.51 -9.43
N PRO A 123 19.88 -8.71 -9.73
CA PRO A 123 19.28 -9.65 -10.67
C PRO A 123 17.89 -10.15 -10.23
N MET A 124 17.61 -10.13 -8.93
CA MET A 124 16.29 -10.50 -8.39
C MET A 124 15.19 -9.49 -8.77
N MET A 125 15.54 -8.22 -9.00
CA MET A 125 14.56 -7.18 -9.37
C MET A 125 13.85 -7.48 -10.70
N LYS A 126 14.49 -8.23 -11.60
CA LYS A 126 13.84 -8.71 -12.83
C LYS A 126 12.67 -9.63 -12.54
N LYS A 127 12.84 -10.53 -11.55
CA LYS A 127 11.81 -11.47 -11.12
C LYS A 127 10.67 -10.73 -10.43
N ASP A 128 11.00 -9.74 -9.60
CA ASP A 128 9.99 -8.94 -8.91
C ASP A 128 9.17 -8.09 -9.89
N LEU A 129 9.82 -7.42 -10.86
CA LEU A 129 9.13 -6.69 -11.93
C LEU A 129 8.17 -7.61 -12.72
N MET A 130 8.60 -8.83 -13.04
CA MET A 130 7.73 -9.83 -13.69
C MET A 130 6.61 -10.33 -12.80
N THR A 131 6.86 -10.43 -11.49
CA THR A 131 5.84 -10.83 -10.51
C THR A 131 4.76 -9.75 -10.38
N PHE A 132 5.14 -8.47 -10.29
CA PHE A 132 4.18 -7.36 -10.32
C PHE A 132 3.43 -7.29 -11.64
N ARG A 133 4.12 -7.51 -12.77
CA ARG A 133 3.49 -7.56 -14.07
C ARG A 133 2.40 -8.63 -14.12
N ASN A 134 2.71 -9.87 -13.76
CA ASN A 134 1.74 -10.95 -13.71
C ASN A 134 0.60 -10.67 -12.72
N LEU A 135 0.91 -10.07 -11.57
CA LEU A 135 -0.12 -9.69 -10.60
C LEU A 135 -1.13 -8.71 -11.23
N PHE A 136 -0.66 -7.62 -11.83
CA PHE A 136 -1.56 -6.61 -12.36
C PHE A 136 -2.21 -6.99 -13.70
N GLU A 137 -1.46 -7.60 -14.62
CA GLU A 137 -2.00 -8.03 -15.93
C GLU A 137 -2.87 -9.29 -15.80
N GLU A 138 -2.33 -10.39 -15.26
CA GLU A 138 -2.99 -11.70 -15.31
C GLU A 138 -4.03 -11.89 -14.20
N ILE A 139 -3.74 -11.41 -12.98
CA ILE A 139 -4.63 -11.60 -11.84
C ILE A 139 -5.70 -10.50 -11.78
N TYR A 140 -5.31 -9.25 -11.98
CA TYR A 140 -6.24 -8.11 -11.92
C TYR A 140 -6.79 -7.67 -13.28
N GLY A 141 -6.23 -8.13 -14.41
CA GLY A 141 -6.73 -7.78 -15.74
C GLY A 141 -6.43 -6.34 -16.17
N TYR A 142 -5.46 -5.67 -15.53
CA TYR A 142 -5.11 -4.28 -15.83
C TYR A 142 -4.15 -4.17 -17.01
N GLU A 143 -4.24 -3.07 -17.74
CA GLU A 143 -3.20 -2.72 -18.72
C GLU A 143 -1.96 -2.23 -17.99
N VAL A 144 -0.81 -2.86 -18.25
CA VAL A 144 0.45 -2.56 -17.57
C VAL A 144 1.51 -2.08 -18.55
N TYR A 145 2.16 -0.99 -18.17
CA TYR A 145 3.30 -0.47 -18.92
C TYR A 145 4.56 -0.67 -18.11
N CYS A 146 5.51 -1.42 -18.67
CA CYS A 146 6.77 -1.76 -17.99
C CYS A 146 7.97 -1.18 -18.73
N THR A 147 8.96 -0.67 -17.98
CA THR A 147 10.25 -0.24 -18.56
C THR A 147 11.18 -1.42 -18.87
N TYR A 148 10.90 -2.59 -18.31
CA TYR A 148 11.67 -3.82 -18.49
C TYR A 148 10.96 -4.79 -19.44
N ASP A 149 11.71 -5.27 -20.44
CA ASP A 149 11.30 -6.29 -21.40
C ASP A 149 12.29 -7.47 -21.30
N PRO A 150 11.83 -8.67 -20.90
CA PRO A 150 12.70 -9.81 -20.67
C PRO A 150 13.34 -10.34 -21.96
N ASN A 151 12.82 -9.95 -23.13
CA ASN A 151 13.42 -10.28 -24.42
C ASN A 151 14.46 -9.24 -24.87
N LYS A 152 14.65 -8.16 -24.11
CA LYS A 152 15.55 -7.04 -24.43
C LYS A 152 16.48 -6.75 -23.25
N PRO A 153 17.64 -7.42 -23.18
CA PRO A 153 18.58 -7.29 -22.07
C PRO A 153 19.04 -5.86 -21.79
N GLU A 154 19.00 -4.95 -22.77
CA GLU A 154 19.30 -3.54 -22.61
C GLU A 154 18.32 -2.80 -21.68
N THR A 155 17.10 -3.32 -21.52
CA THR A 155 16.07 -2.75 -20.62
C THR A 155 16.27 -3.15 -19.17
N GLU A 156 17.27 -3.97 -18.86
CA GLU A 156 17.70 -4.25 -17.50
C GLU A 156 18.30 -3.02 -16.81
N SER A 157 18.79 -2.06 -17.60
CA SER A 157 19.23 -0.74 -17.18
C SER A 157 18.12 0.28 -17.50
N LEU A 158 17.88 1.20 -16.58
CA LEU A 158 16.94 2.30 -16.76
C LEU A 158 17.61 3.62 -16.38
N THR A 159 18.02 4.40 -17.37
CA THR A 159 18.63 5.71 -17.16
C THR A 159 17.58 6.75 -16.75
N LEU A 160 18.02 7.85 -16.13
CA LEU A 160 17.14 8.96 -15.77
C LEU A 160 16.42 9.54 -16.99
N ASN A 161 17.08 9.62 -18.15
CA ASN A 161 16.45 10.11 -19.37
C ASN A 161 15.32 9.17 -19.82
N GLN A 162 15.57 7.86 -19.88
CA GLN A 162 14.56 6.86 -20.25
C GLN A 162 13.38 6.85 -19.27
N LEU A 163 13.65 6.94 -17.96
CA LEU A 163 12.59 7.05 -16.96
C LEU A 163 11.74 8.31 -17.20
N ASN A 164 12.35 9.47 -17.43
CA ASN A 164 11.63 10.70 -17.70
C ASN A 164 10.79 10.63 -18.99
N GLU A 165 11.35 10.09 -20.08
CA GLU A 165 10.63 9.88 -21.33
C GLU A 165 9.42 8.96 -21.14
N PHE A 166 9.60 7.86 -20.42
CA PHE A 166 8.55 6.91 -20.09
C PHE A 166 7.42 7.58 -19.30
N LEU A 167 7.74 8.28 -18.21
CA LEU A 167 6.74 8.98 -17.39
C LEU A 167 6.01 10.07 -18.19
N MET A 168 6.75 10.85 -19.00
CA MET A 168 6.17 11.93 -19.79
C MET A 168 5.24 11.42 -20.90
N LYS A 169 5.53 10.25 -21.48
CA LYS A 169 4.65 9.60 -22.47
C LYS A 169 3.25 9.38 -21.89
N TYR A 170 3.14 8.83 -20.68
CA TYR A 170 1.84 8.54 -20.06
C TYR A 170 1.21 9.77 -19.41
N HIS A 171 2.01 10.70 -18.89
CA HIS A 171 1.51 12.00 -18.44
C HIS A 171 0.79 12.76 -19.58
N LYS A 172 1.35 12.78 -20.80
CA LYS A 172 0.73 13.47 -21.94
C LYS A 172 -0.55 12.79 -22.43
N ASN A 173 -0.61 11.46 -22.36
CA ASN A 173 -1.74 10.67 -22.86
C ASN A 173 -2.84 10.42 -21.82
N LYS A 174 -2.76 11.06 -20.64
CA LYS A 174 -3.67 10.86 -19.51
C LYS A 174 -5.17 10.95 -19.84
N ASN A 175 -5.56 11.86 -20.73
CA ASN A 175 -6.96 12.12 -21.06
C ASN A 175 -7.50 11.17 -22.13
N LYS A 176 -6.64 10.41 -22.81
CA LYS A 176 -7.06 9.54 -23.91
C LYS A 176 -7.70 8.24 -23.42
N ASN A 177 -7.20 7.71 -22.31
CA ASN A 177 -7.54 6.37 -21.84
C ASN A 177 -8.46 6.38 -20.60
N ASN A 178 -8.92 7.56 -20.15
CA ASN A 178 -9.86 7.74 -19.04
C ASN A 178 -9.53 6.94 -17.76
N TYR A 179 -8.25 6.84 -17.40
CA TYR A 179 -7.80 6.10 -16.21
C TYR A 179 -8.47 6.60 -14.94
N ASP A 180 -8.97 5.71 -14.09
CA ASP A 180 -9.68 6.03 -12.85
C ASP A 180 -8.77 6.11 -11.62
N SER A 181 -7.51 5.72 -11.76
CA SER A 181 -6.51 5.67 -10.69
C SER A 181 -5.10 5.53 -11.27
N LEU A 182 -4.08 5.59 -10.41
CA LEU A 182 -2.67 5.34 -10.73
C LEU A 182 -2.12 4.24 -9.82
N ILE A 183 -1.38 3.30 -10.40
CA ILE A 183 -0.49 2.41 -9.67
C ILE A 183 0.92 2.61 -10.22
N PHE A 184 1.83 3.13 -9.42
CA PHE A 184 3.23 3.32 -9.78
C PHE A 184 4.10 2.39 -8.95
N VAL A 185 4.95 1.60 -9.62
CA VAL A 185 5.89 0.70 -8.96
C VAL A 185 7.31 1.08 -9.34
N TRP A 186 8.17 1.20 -8.32
CA TRP A 186 9.61 1.32 -8.46
C TRP A 186 10.30 0.08 -7.90
N CYS A 187 11.12 -0.59 -8.71
CA CYS A 187 11.98 -1.70 -8.32
C CYS A 187 13.46 -1.33 -8.50
N GLY A 188 14.22 -1.18 -7.42
CA GLY A 188 15.65 -0.88 -7.52
C GLY A 188 16.21 -0.11 -6.33
N TYR A 189 17.32 0.58 -6.51
CA TYR A 189 17.93 1.32 -5.41
C TYR A 189 17.15 2.58 -5.02
N ILE A 190 17.18 2.87 -3.72
CA ILE A 190 16.68 4.12 -3.13
C ILE A 190 17.74 4.74 -2.22
N ASN A 191 17.70 6.06 -2.08
CA ASN A 191 18.43 6.80 -1.06
C ASN A 191 17.46 7.70 -0.28
N THR A 192 17.49 7.58 1.05
CA THR A 192 16.56 8.26 1.97
C THR A 192 17.22 9.42 2.74
N ILE A 193 18.51 9.74 2.47
CA ILE A 193 19.26 10.77 3.22
C ILE A 193 18.84 12.20 2.86
N SER A 194 17.96 12.39 1.87
CA SER A 194 17.59 13.73 1.45
C SER A 194 16.49 14.33 2.32
N GLU A 195 16.69 15.57 2.78
CA GLU A 195 15.64 16.42 3.35
C GLU A 195 14.42 16.58 2.42
N LYS A 196 14.56 16.24 1.13
CA LYS A 196 13.53 16.35 0.08
C LYS A 196 12.71 15.07 -0.11
N GLY A 197 12.88 14.08 0.76
CA GLY A 197 12.23 12.78 0.70
C GLY A 197 13.00 11.76 -0.14
N ASP A 198 12.34 10.64 -0.42
CA ASP A 198 12.92 9.49 -1.10
C ASP A 198 13.47 9.82 -2.49
N ILE A 199 14.65 9.27 -2.80
CA ILE A 199 15.32 9.43 -4.09
C ILE A 199 15.46 8.08 -4.78
N LEU A 200 14.88 7.95 -5.98
CA LEU A 200 14.98 6.75 -6.83
C LEU A 200 16.27 6.79 -7.63
N ILE A 201 17.11 5.76 -7.51
CA ILE A 201 18.43 5.71 -8.15
C ILE A 201 18.34 4.97 -9.48
N THR A 202 18.66 5.68 -10.56
CA THR A 202 18.62 5.13 -11.92
C THR A 202 19.93 4.42 -12.26
N SER A 203 19.96 3.67 -13.37
CA SER A 203 21.12 2.85 -13.72
C SER A 203 22.36 3.66 -14.15
N ASP A 204 22.14 4.92 -14.55
CA ASP A 204 23.19 5.87 -14.91
C ASP A 204 23.82 6.52 -13.68
N ASP A 205 25.16 6.64 -13.70
CA ASP A 205 26.00 7.05 -12.59
C ASP A 205 25.46 8.22 -11.78
N ASN A 206 25.16 7.95 -10.50
CA ASN A 206 24.70 8.92 -9.50
C ASN A 206 23.54 9.80 -9.98
N ARG A 207 22.79 9.35 -10.99
CA ARG A 207 21.58 10.02 -11.45
C ARG A 207 20.39 9.44 -10.70
N TYR A 208 19.43 10.33 -10.50
CA TYR A 208 18.32 10.00 -9.65
C TYR A 208 17.09 10.82 -10.00
N LYS A 209 15.95 10.30 -9.59
CA LYS A 209 14.66 10.97 -9.66
C LYS A 209 14.13 11.15 -8.24
N PRO A 210 13.96 12.38 -7.75
CA PRO A 210 13.25 12.62 -6.50
C PRO A 210 11.83 12.07 -6.61
N PHE A 211 11.40 11.25 -5.65
CA PHE A 211 10.11 10.57 -5.69
C PHE A 211 8.94 11.56 -5.65
N ASN A 212 9.07 12.64 -4.87
CA ASN A 212 8.09 13.73 -4.84
C ASN A 212 7.84 14.35 -6.22
N LYS A 213 8.83 14.37 -7.12
CA LYS A 213 8.64 14.85 -8.51
C LYS A 213 7.80 13.91 -9.36
N ILE A 214 7.73 12.62 -9.02
CA ILE A 214 6.79 11.68 -9.63
C ILE A 214 5.39 11.92 -9.08
N GLN A 215 5.25 12.08 -7.76
CA GLN A 215 3.97 12.41 -7.12
C GLN A 215 3.38 13.72 -7.67
N GLU A 216 4.20 14.77 -7.78
CA GLU A 216 3.82 16.06 -8.40
C GLU A 216 3.39 15.88 -9.85
N LEU A 217 4.13 15.07 -10.64
CA LEU A 217 3.81 14.83 -12.05
C LEU A 217 2.41 14.25 -12.20
N PHE A 218 1.97 13.37 -11.31
CA PHE A 218 0.66 12.74 -11.34
C PHE A 218 -0.34 13.34 -10.34
N SER A 219 -0.04 14.50 -9.75
CA SER A 219 -0.89 15.19 -8.79
C SER A 219 -2.28 15.53 -9.36
N PHE A 220 -2.34 15.85 -10.66
CA PHE A 220 -3.56 16.24 -11.39
C PHE A 220 -4.66 15.17 -11.45
N LEU A 221 -4.34 13.90 -11.15
CA LEU A 221 -5.34 12.85 -10.98
C LEU A 221 -6.01 13.10 -9.62
N ASN A 222 -7.18 13.73 -9.57
CA ASN A 222 -8.06 13.77 -8.37
C ASN A 222 -8.69 12.38 -8.12
N LYS A 223 -7.87 11.35 -8.20
CA LYS A 223 -8.20 9.94 -8.30
C LYS A 223 -7.25 9.15 -7.40
N PRO A 224 -7.63 7.95 -6.94
CA PRO A 224 -6.78 7.12 -6.11
C PRO A 224 -5.41 6.89 -6.75
N LYS A 225 -4.37 6.95 -5.92
CA LYS A 225 -2.98 6.68 -6.32
C LYS A 225 -2.42 5.65 -5.37
N ILE A 226 -1.64 4.73 -5.90
CA ILE A 226 -0.92 3.72 -5.14
C ILE A 226 0.51 3.76 -5.64
N TYR A 227 1.46 3.92 -4.72
CA TYR A 227 2.88 3.86 -5.00
C TYR A 227 3.47 2.65 -4.30
N ILE A 228 4.27 1.85 -4.99
CA ILE A 228 4.95 0.68 -4.43
C ILE A 228 6.45 0.86 -4.68
N LYS A 229 7.24 0.82 -3.62
CA LYS A 229 8.70 0.92 -3.65
C LYS A 229 9.26 -0.43 -3.21
N ASN A 230 9.65 -1.27 -4.16
CA ASN A 230 10.41 -2.50 -3.90
C ASN A 230 11.91 -2.20 -4.01
N VAL A 231 12.56 -1.96 -2.87
CA VAL A 231 13.80 -1.16 -2.86
C VAL A 231 14.93 -1.76 -2.07
N TYR A 232 16.14 -1.55 -2.57
CA TYR A 232 17.39 -1.75 -1.84
C TYR A 232 18.00 -0.39 -1.48
N GLN A 233 18.48 -0.22 -0.25
CA GLN A 233 18.99 1.08 0.21
C GLN A 233 20.52 1.15 0.07
N ILE A 234 21.03 2.25 -0.49
CA ILE A 234 22.50 2.42 -0.64
C ILE A 234 23.18 2.75 0.69
N ASN A 235 22.52 3.52 1.57
CA ASN A 235 23.13 4.05 2.80
C ASN A 235 22.30 3.77 4.08
N GLY A 236 21.63 2.62 4.15
CA GLY A 236 20.88 2.24 5.34
C GLY A 236 21.79 1.86 6.51
N TYR A 237 21.67 2.54 7.65
CA TYR A 237 22.03 1.92 8.92
C TYR A 237 21.24 0.61 9.01
N ASN A 238 21.96 -0.52 9.06
CA ASN A 238 21.34 -1.82 9.29
C ASN A 238 20.41 -1.72 10.52
N ASN A 239 19.13 -2.05 10.33
CA ASN A 239 18.08 -2.24 11.37
C ASN A 239 17.10 -1.08 11.65
N GLN A 240 16.58 -0.37 10.65
CA GLN A 240 15.30 0.34 10.83
C GLN A 240 14.19 -0.39 10.06
N GLN A 241 13.18 -0.87 10.81
CA GLN A 241 11.91 -1.32 10.23
C GLN A 241 11.28 -0.11 9.54
N TYR A 242 10.94 -0.24 8.26
CA TYR A 242 10.25 0.82 7.55
C TYR A 242 8.84 0.99 8.10
N HIS A 243 8.55 2.19 8.60
CA HIS A 243 7.19 2.62 8.85
C HIS A 243 6.67 3.31 7.60
N ASN A 244 5.52 2.84 7.12
CA ASN A 244 4.86 3.41 5.97
C ASN A 244 4.09 4.67 6.41
N CYS A 245 4.75 5.83 6.36
CA CYS A 245 4.19 7.07 6.89
C CYS A 245 3.19 7.76 5.94
N GLU A 246 3.21 7.38 4.65
CA GLU A 246 2.30 7.88 3.62
C GLU A 246 1.16 6.87 3.38
N LEU A 247 -0.08 7.36 3.32
CA LEU A 247 -1.29 6.51 3.21
C LEU A 247 -1.41 5.79 1.86
N ASP A 248 -0.74 6.30 0.82
CA ASP A 248 -0.82 5.83 -0.57
C ASP A 248 0.47 5.16 -1.07
N THR A 249 1.51 5.09 -0.25
CA THR A 249 2.77 4.43 -0.60
C THR A 249 2.87 3.10 0.13
N PHE A 250 3.55 2.11 -0.45
CA PHE A 250 3.96 0.85 0.17
C PHE A 250 5.45 0.65 -0.06
N ILE A 251 6.19 0.28 0.99
CA ILE A 251 7.62 -0.02 0.90
C ILE A 251 7.82 -1.52 1.15
N ILE A 252 8.49 -2.17 0.20
CA ILE A 252 8.91 -3.57 0.24
C ILE A 252 10.44 -3.55 0.22
N SER A 253 11.06 -4.18 1.22
CA SER A 253 12.52 -4.17 1.45
C SER A 253 13.03 -5.57 1.78
#